data_AF-A0A955F569-F1
#
_entry.id   AF-A0A955F569-F1
#
_cell.length_a   1.000
_cell.length_b   1.000
_cell.length_c   1.000
_cell.angle_alpha   90.00
_cell.angle_beta   90.00
_cell.angle_gamma   90.00
#
_symmetry.space_group_name_H-M   'P 1'
#
loop_
_entity.id
_entity.type
_entity.pdbx_description
1 polymer ?
#
loop_
_entity_poly.entity_id
_entity_poly.type
_entity_poly.pdbx_seq_one_letter_code
_entity_poly.pdbx_strand_id
1 'polypeptide(L)'
;PTPLHSVNPKVNHDLEIVIHTAMDKDRDRRYQTAEDLANDLRRVRKHEPILARPAGLMLRLQRWYQRNPALARSVFAAVAILVMGTVASSLLAARANRESRRADRENMEYRRLADFSRLDELQAEARDQLWPARERTIPAIQDWLGRARRLAAQLPVHRAALEELRRSGKLQRTVLAGIDGADVAQQKRNLIFENEELERFWRQALDTGDAAPQDEEALDQRMDWIERSLANLDDGTVNEVWVFESTDLQWRHDQLMTLVEKLEAFVTSAVTETSGLRSVEARLEHARDVISTTIDAHRTLWDTTLVEIASSPRYAGLEMEPQAGLVPLGMSPQGYAEFAHCASGAIPRRAASGELELSEDSAIVLVLLPGGVFHMGSPLSEEAREDPEAMHDVFLEPYFIGKFEVSQGQWVALMGSNPAEYPPGSIIKGNPVDQPVTLLHPVETVTWRQCTDFSRRADLELPTEAQWEFACRGGRNTAYAWGDAAECLIDRANVGDQALLRVNPRYSQLTCVAWNDGWGTHAPIQNGACNDFGLYGLHGNLSEWTRDRYALYFP
;
A
#
# COMPACT_ATOMS: atom_id res chain seq x y z
N PRO A 1 9.96 84.22 23.26
CA PRO A 1 10.56 85.38 22.58
C PRO A 1 10.96 84.97 21.18
N THR A 2 10.73 85.83 20.19
CA THR A 2 11.34 85.67 18.87
C THR A 2 12.85 85.65 19.07
N PRO A 3 13.58 84.68 18.49
CA PRO A 3 15.03 84.63 18.64
C PRO A 3 15.67 85.94 18.18
N LEU A 4 16.54 86.53 18.98
CA LEU A 4 17.11 87.86 18.69
C LEU A 4 17.91 87.85 17.37
N HIS A 5 18.59 86.73 17.05
CA HIS A 5 19.29 86.57 15.78
C HIS A 5 18.35 86.59 14.56
N SER A 6 17.08 86.19 14.72
CA SER A 6 16.10 86.24 13.61
C SER A 6 15.60 87.65 13.32
N VAL A 7 15.74 88.57 14.28
CA VAL A 7 15.43 90.00 14.11
C VAL A 7 16.67 90.77 13.67
N ASN A 8 17.85 90.37 14.14
CA ASN A 8 19.13 90.95 13.75
C ASN A 8 20.22 89.87 13.61
N PRO A 9 20.62 89.51 12.37
CA PRO A 9 21.63 88.48 12.12
C PRO A 9 23.02 88.78 12.72
N LYS A 10 23.28 90.02 13.13
CA LYS A 10 24.55 90.41 13.76
C LYS A 10 24.64 90.02 15.24
N VAL A 11 23.55 89.57 15.86
CA VAL A 11 23.55 89.10 17.25
C VAL A 11 24.05 87.65 17.26
N ASN A 12 25.24 87.42 17.83
CA ASN A 12 25.76 86.06 18.06
C ASN A 12 24.84 85.31 19.04
N HIS A 13 24.67 84.01 18.81
CA HIS A 13 23.96 83.08 19.68
C HIS A 13 24.36 83.17 21.16
N ASP A 14 25.65 83.32 21.46
CA ASP A 14 26.13 83.42 22.86
C ASP A 14 25.60 84.70 23.54
N LEU A 15 25.59 85.83 22.82
CA LEU A 15 25.03 87.08 23.30
C LEU A 15 23.52 86.96 23.54
N GLU A 16 22.83 86.24 22.66
CA GLU A 16 21.40 85.96 22.80
C GLU A 16 21.10 85.08 24.03
N ILE A 17 21.90 84.06 24.31
CA ILE A 17 21.75 83.22 25.53
C ILE A 17 21.97 84.08 26.78
N VAL A 18 22.99 84.93 26.80
CA VAL A 18 23.28 85.84 27.92
C VAL A 18 22.10 86.80 28.16
N ILE A 19 21.58 87.42 27.11
CA ILE A 19 20.42 88.33 27.19
C ILE A 19 19.17 87.58 27.67
N HIS A 20 18.89 86.40 27.13
CA HIS A 20 17.74 85.59 27.56
C HIS A 20 17.87 85.08 28.99
N THR A 21 19.08 84.80 29.46
CA THR A 21 19.36 84.42 30.86
C THR A 21 19.15 85.63 31.78
N ALA A 22 19.67 86.81 31.41
CA ALA A 22 19.46 88.05 32.17
C ALA A 22 17.98 88.46 32.26
N MET A 23 17.22 88.20 31.19
CA MET A 23 15.80 88.51 31.10
C MET A 23 14.90 87.31 31.40
N ASP A 24 15.41 86.22 31.98
CA ASP A 24 14.57 85.06 32.30
C ASP A 24 13.51 85.47 33.33
N LYS A 25 12.28 84.99 33.13
CA LYS A 25 11.15 85.30 34.04
C LYS A 25 11.33 84.64 35.40
N ASP A 26 12.06 83.52 35.43
CA ASP A 26 12.42 82.83 36.66
C ASP A 26 13.64 83.51 37.29
N ARG A 27 13.48 83.98 38.54
CA ARG A 27 14.54 84.68 39.29
C ARG A 27 15.76 83.80 39.50
N ASP A 28 15.58 82.49 39.69
CA ASP A 28 16.68 81.59 40.03
C ASP A 28 17.53 81.25 38.79
N ARG A 29 16.98 81.47 37.59
CA ARG A 29 17.69 81.30 36.31
C ARG A 29 18.30 82.61 35.77
N ARG A 30 18.02 83.75 36.40
CA ARG A 30 18.71 85.02 36.10
C ARG A 30 20.08 85.05 36.75
N TYR A 31 20.93 85.95 36.28
CA TYR A 31 22.16 86.29 36.99
C TYR A 31 21.80 86.79 38.39
N GLN A 32 22.45 86.23 39.42
CA GLN A 32 22.19 86.59 40.81
C GLN A 32 22.83 87.93 41.17
N THR A 33 23.92 88.29 40.49
CA THR A 33 24.60 89.58 40.67
C THR A 33 24.75 90.31 39.33
N ALA A 34 24.85 91.65 39.39
CA ALA A 34 25.19 92.46 38.22
C ALA A 34 26.61 92.15 37.69
N GLU A 35 27.48 91.67 38.57
CA GLU A 35 28.84 91.26 38.22
C GLU A 35 28.85 90.01 37.33
N ASP A 36 28.00 89.02 37.61
CA ASP A 36 27.91 87.80 36.79
C ASP A 36 27.46 88.10 35.35
N LEU A 37 26.48 88.97 35.18
CA LEU A 37 26.04 89.45 33.85
C LEU A 37 27.16 90.22 33.16
N ALA A 38 27.86 91.12 33.86
CA ALA A 38 28.96 91.88 33.31
C ALA A 38 30.13 90.96 32.88
N ASN A 39 30.38 89.89 33.64
CA ASN A 39 31.40 88.89 33.33
C ASN A 39 31.04 88.10 32.06
N ASP A 40 29.80 87.65 31.90
CA ASP A 40 29.36 86.95 30.69
C ASP A 40 29.33 87.88 29.46
N LEU A 41 28.95 89.14 29.60
CA LEU A 41 29.06 90.13 28.51
C LEU A 41 30.52 90.40 28.12
N ARG A 42 31.45 90.42 29.08
CA ARG A 42 32.89 90.51 28.79
C ARG A 42 33.39 89.26 28.07
N ARG A 43 32.94 88.06 28.45
CA ARG A 43 33.28 86.79 27.78
C ARG A 43 32.80 86.80 26.32
N VAL A 44 31.55 87.21 26.07
CA VAL A 44 31.03 87.40 24.70
C VAL A 44 31.91 88.37 23.90
N ARG A 45 32.30 89.52 24.50
CA ARG A 45 33.16 90.52 23.81
C ARG A 45 34.57 90.00 23.54
N LYS A 46 35.11 89.17 24.43
CA LYS A 46 36.45 88.56 24.33
C LYS A 46 36.47 87.24 23.55
N HIS A 47 35.31 86.76 23.08
CA HIS A 47 35.16 85.45 22.42
C HIS A 47 35.58 84.27 23.33
N GLU A 48 35.30 84.37 24.62
CA GLU A 48 35.51 83.32 25.62
C GLU A 48 34.20 82.57 25.92
N PRO A 49 34.24 81.28 26.32
CA PRO A 49 33.04 80.51 26.68
C PRO A 49 32.21 81.19 27.78
N ILE A 50 30.93 81.41 27.49
CA ILE A 50 29.95 81.94 28.45
C ILE A 50 29.56 80.90 29.49
N LEU A 51 29.17 81.36 30.70
CA LEU A 51 28.67 80.47 31.75
C LEU A 51 27.15 80.27 31.67
N ALA A 52 26.42 81.19 31.03
CA ALA A 52 25.00 81.06 30.76
C ALA A 52 24.67 79.79 29.98
N ARG A 53 23.72 78.99 30.48
CA ARG A 53 23.27 77.75 29.82
C ARG A 53 21.91 77.95 29.14
N PRO A 54 21.75 77.58 27.86
CA PRO A 54 20.45 77.66 27.20
C PRO A 54 19.43 76.75 27.92
N ALA A 55 18.15 77.12 27.88
CA ALA A 55 17.10 76.27 28.42
C ALA A 55 17.10 74.91 27.70
N GLY A 56 17.24 73.81 28.44
CA GLY A 56 17.22 72.45 27.90
C GLY A 56 15.85 72.06 27.33
N LEU A 57 15.81 70.98 26.55
CA LEU A 57 14.59 70.48 25.88
C LEU A 57 13.43 70.30 26.85
N MET A 58 13.68 69.69 28.02
CA MET A 58 12.64 69.45 29.04
C MET A 58 12.03 70.73 29.59
N LEU A 59 12.86 71.76 29.85
CA LEU A 59 12.38 73.04 30.36
C LEU A 59 11.62 73.84 29.30
N ARG A 60 12.03 73.74 28.02
CA ARG A 60 11.27 74.32 26.91
C ARG A 60 9.92 73.63 26.75
N LEU A 61 9.87 72.30 26.89
CA LEU A 61 8.63 71.52 26.87
C LEU A 61 7.70 71.91 28.04
N GLN A 62 8.26 72.05 29.25
CA GLN A 62 7.52 72.48 30.44
C GLN A 62 6.94 73.89 30.27
N ARG A 63 7.75 74.84 29.80
CA ARG A 63 7.30 76.22 29.55
C ARG A 63 6.28 76.30 28.41
N TRP A 64 6.39 75.43 27.41
CA TRP A 64 5.42 75.31 26.33
C TRP A 64 4.09 74.72 26.84
N TYR A 65 4.13 73.67 27.66
CA TYR A 65 2.96 73.11 28.34
C TYR A 65 2.24 74.15 29.21
N GLN A 66 3.00 74.94 29.97
CA GLN A 66 2.46 76.03 30.80
C GLN A 66 1.84 77.17 29.98
N ARG A 67 2.39 77.48 28.79
CA ARG A 67 1.86 78.54 27.92
C ARG A 67 0.65 78.12 27.10
N ASN A 68 0.57 76.86 26.71
CA ASN A 68 -0.49 76.34 25.85
C ASN A 68 -1.11 75.05 26.43
N PRO A 69 -1.76 75.09 27.60
CA PRO A 69 -2.20 73.89 28.32
C PRO A 69 -3.24 73.07 27.54
N ALA A 70 -4.12 73.71 26.76
CA ALA A 70 -5.13 73.01 25.97
C ALA A 70 -4.53 72.20 24.81
N LEU A 71 -3.65 72.82 24.00
CA LEU A 71 -2.94 72.15 22.90
C LEU A 71 -1.98 71.07 23.40
N ALA A 72 -1.33 71.30 24.54
CA ALA A 72 -0.43 70.30 25.09
C ALA A 72 -1.18 69.05 25.53
N ARG A 73 -2.34 69.18 26.22
CA ARG A 73 -3.20 68.03 26.56
C ARG A 73 -3.66 67.27 25.32
N SER A 74 -4.07 67.96 24.25
CA SER A 74 -4.50 67.27 23.03
C SER A 74 -3.35 66.54 22.33
N VAL A 75 -2.14 67.12 22.29
CA VAL A 75 -0.96 66.46 21.72
C VAL A 75 -0.54 65.25 22.55
N PHE A 76 -0.47 65.37 23.88
CA PHE A 76 -0.16 64.22 24.75
C PHE A 76 -1.24 63.15 24.69
N ALA A 77 -2.52 63.52 24.62
CA ALA A 77 -3.62 62.57 24.43
C ALA A 77 -3.52 61.86 23.07
N ALA A 78 -3.23 62.59 21.98
CA ALA A 78 -3.04 62.00 20.66
C ALA A 78 -1.86 61.03 20.64
N VAL A 79 -0.73 61.38 21.25
CA VAL A 79 0.44 60.49 21.38
C VAL A 79 0.09 59.27 22.24
N ALA A 80 -0.60 59.45 23.37
CA ALA A 80 -1.01 58.34 24.22
C ALA A 80 -1.98 57.40 23.49
N ILE A 81 -2.93 57.92 22.73
CA ILE A 81 -3.84 57.13 21.88
C ILE A 81 -3.06 56.37 20.82
N LEU A 82 -2.08 57.01 20.17
CA LEU A 82 -1.24 56.36 19.17
C LEU A 82 -0.41 55.22 19.77
N VAL A 83 0.20 55.43 20.94
CA VAL A 83 0.98 54.42 21.66
C VAL A 83 0.10 53.28 22.16
N MET A 84 -1.06 53.59 22.75
CA MET A 84 -2.02 52.56 23.16
C MET A 84 -2.53 51.77 21.95
N GLY A 85 -2.81 52.44 20.83
CA GLY A 85 -3.23 51.82 19.58
C GLY A 85 -2.16 50.89 18.99
N THR A 86 -0.89 51.30 18.95
CA THR A 86 0.21 50.45 18.45
C THR A 86 0.51 49.28 19.37
N VAL A 87 0.49 49.47 20.68
CA VAL A 87 0.63 48.36 21.65
C VAL A 87 -0.53 47.38 21.53
N ALA A 88 -1.78 47.86 21.49
CA ALA A 88 -2.95 47.01 21.31
C ALA A 88 -2.90 46.25 19.98
N SER A 89 -2.55 46.93 18.88
CA SER A 89 -2.41 46.31 17.56
C SER A 89 -1.31 45.24 17.55
N SER A 90 -0.18 45.50 18.21
CA SER A 90 0.94 44.54 18.27
C SER A 90 0.57 43.30 19.07
N LEU A 91 -0.18 43.46 20.17
CA LEU A 91 -0.69 42.35 20.97
C LEU A 91 -1.74 41.52 20.22
N LEU A 92 -2.66 42.18 19.51
CA LEU A 92 -3.65 41.49 18.68
C LEU A 92 -2.99 40.72 17.54
N ALA A 93 -2.02 41.33 16.84
CA ALA A 93 -1.25 40.66 15.80
C ALA A 93 -0.43 39.48 16.35
N ALA A 94 0.17 39.61 17.53
CA ALA A 94 0.88 38.51 18.18
C ALA A 94 -0.05 37.36 18.59
N ARG A 95 -1.29 37.66 19.04
CA ARG A 95 -2.31 36.65 19.33
C ARG A 95 -2.79 35.95 18.06
N ALA A 96 -3.15 36.71 17.03
CA ALA A 96 -3.58 36.18 15.74
C ALA A 96 -2.50 35.29 15.09
N ASN A 97 -1.23 35.68 15.16
CA ASN A 97 -0.13 34.85 14.67
C ASN A 97 0.05 33.56 15.47
N ARG A 98 -0.23 33.55 16.78
CA ARG A 98 -0.18 32.32 17.60
C ARG A 98 -1.33 31.39 17.26
N GLU A 99 -2.53 31.94 17.09
CA GLU A 99 -3.72 31.19 16.67
C GLU A 99 -3.54 30.60 15.27
N SER A 100 -3.07 31.39 14.30
CA SER A 100 -2.73 30.91 12.95
C SER A 100 -1.72 29.76 13.01
N ARG A 101 -0.62 29.92 13.76
CA ARG A 101 0.39 28.85 13.89
C ARG A 101 -0.15 27.59 14.55
N ARG A 102 -1.11 27.73 15.46
CA ARG A 102 -1.76 26.58 16.10
C ARG A 102 -2.68 25.87 15.11
N ALA A 103 -3.52 26.63 14.40
CA ALA A 103 -4.39 26.12 13.36
C ALA A 103 -3.60 25.48 12.21
N ASP A 104 -2.44 26.03 11.84
CA ASP A 104 -1.56 25.47 10.82
C ASP A 104 -0.98 24.11 11.27
N ARG A 105 -0.60 23.97 12.55
CA ARG A 105 -0.13 22.70 13.12
C ARG A 105 -1.24 21.64 13.16
N GLU A 106 -2.42 22.02 13.65
CA GLU A 106 -3.58 21.13 13.70
C GLU A 106 -3.97 20.71 12.27
N ASN A 107 -4.02 21.64 11.30
CA ASN A 107 -4.27 21.32 9.89
C ASN A 107 -3.22 20.39 9.27
N MET A 108 -1.95 20.49 9.66
CA MET A 108 -0.91 19.56 9.18
C MET A 108 -1.14 18.14 9.71
N GLU A 109 -1.60 18.02 10.95
CA GLU A 109 -1.92 16.73 11.57
C GLU A 109 -3.14 16.08 10.90
N TYR A 110 -4.21 16.85 10.67
CA TYR A 110 -5.36 16.38 9.90
C TYR A 110 -4.98 15.93 8.48
N ARG A 111 -4.05 16.63 7.82
CA ARG A 111 -3.57 16.24 6.49
C ARG A 111 -2.84 14.89 6.51
N ARG A 112 -2.04 14.60 7.55
CA ARG A 112 -1.31 13.33 7.67
C ARG A 112 -2.24 12.15 7.91
N LEU A 113 -3.22 12.32 8.82
CA LEU A 113 -4.26 11.32 9.03
C LEU A 113 -5.08 11.09 7.76
N ALA A 114 -5.40 12.15 7.02
CA ALA A 114 -6.06 12.02 5.73
C ALA A 114 -5.19 11.30 4.68
N ASP A 115 -3.87 11.46 4.71
CA ASP A 115 -2.96 10.78 3.79
C ASP A 115 -2.84 9.28 4.10
N PHE A 116 -2.95 8.87 5.37
CA PHE A 116 -3.12 7.45 5.73
C PHE A 116 -4.37 6.87 5.10
N SER A 117 -5.54 7.48 5.35
CA SER A 117 -6.81 6.99 4.81
C SER A 117 -6.80 6.97 3.28
N ARG A 118 -6.24 8.00 2.63
CA ARG A 118 -6.08 8.04 1.17
C ARG A 118 -5.19 6.92 0.66
N LEU A 119 -4.11 6.59 1.37
CA LEU A 119 -3.22 5.50 0.98
C LEU A 119 -3.96 4.16 1.05
N ASP A 120 -4.64 3.89 2.16
CA ASP A 120 -5.38 2.66 2.36
C ASP A 120 -6.52 2.53 1.33
N GLU A 121 -7.25 3.61 1.05
CA GLU A 121 -8.27 3.69 -0.01
C GLU A 121 -7.68 3.39 -1.39
N LEU A 122 -6.55 4.01 -1.75
CA LEU A 122 -5.88 3.78 -3.03
C LEU A 122 -5.42 2.33 -3.16
N GLN A 123 -4.85 1.75 -2.10
CA GLN A 123 -4.40 0.36 -2.11
C GLN A 123 -5.56 -0.63 -2.23
N ALA A 124 -6.69 -0.36 -1.57
CA ALA A 124 -7.91 -1.16 -1.70
C ALA A 124 -8.50 -1.05 -3.11
N GLU A 125 -8.63 0.16 -3.65
CA GLU A 125 -9.13 0.40 -5.01
C GLU A 125 -8.24 -0.30 -6.06
N ALA A 126 -6.92 -0.21 -5.92
CA ALA A 126 -5.98 -0.92 -6.79
C ALA A 126 -6.11 -2.44 -6.72
N ARG A 127 -6.41 -2.98 -5.53
CA ARG A 127 -6.57 -4.43 -5.31
C ARG A 127 -7.86 -4.96 -5.93
N ASP A 128 -8.95 -4.20 -5.80
CA ASP A 128 -10.31 -4.73 -5.97
C ASP A 128 -11.01 -4.21 -7.22
N GLN A 129 -10.65 -3.03 -7.74
CA GLN A 129 -11.42 -2.32 -8.77
C GLN A 129 -10.65 -2.10 -10.09
N LEU A 130 -9.32 -2.15 -10.07
CA LEU A 130 -8.48 -1.91 -11.25
C LEU A 130 -8.11 -3.19 -12.03
N TRP A 131 -8.91 -4.23 -11.85
CA TRP A 131 -8.80 -5.50 -12.54
C TRP A 131 -10.15 -5.85 -13.21
N PRO A 132 -10.13 -6.59 -14.32
CA PRO A 132 -8.97 -6.95 -15.15
C PRO A 132 -8.42 -5.74 -15.92
N ALA A 133 -7.13 -5.77 -16.26
CA ALA A 133 -6.47 -4.67 -16.98
C ALA A 133 -6.84 -4.71 -18.48
N ARG A 134 -7.92 -4.01 -18.85
CA ARG A 134 -8.46 -3.94 -20.22
C ARG A 134 -8.52 -2.51 -20.74
N GLU A 135 -8.73 -2.35 -22.05
CA GLU A 135 -8.88 -1.03 -22.67
C GLU A 135 -9.96 -0.17 -21.97
N ARG A 136 -11.10 -0.78 -21.63
CA ARG A 136 -12.21 -0.10 -20.93
C ARG A 136 -11.86 0.40 -19.52
N THR A 137 -10.85 -0.18 -18.86
CA THR A 137 -10.42 0.21 -17.50
C THR A 137 -9.37 1.32 -17.52
N ILE A 138 -8.80 1.66 -18.69
CA ILE A 138 -7.78 2.70 -18.84
C ILE A 138 -8.17 4.03 -18.16
N PRO A 139 -9.38 4.59 -18.34
CA PRO A 139 -9.74 5.86 -17.70
C PRO A 139 -9.71 5.79 -16.17
N ALA A 140 -10.19 4.69 -15.58
CA ALA A 140 -10.18 4.49 -14.13
C ALA A 140 -8.74 4.36 -13.60
N ILE A 141 -7.90 3.58 -14.29
CA ILE A 141 -6.48 3.44 -13.94
C ILE A 141 -5.76 4.80 -14.03
N GLN A 142 -6.05 5.61 -15.04
CA GLN A 142 -5.44 6.93 -15.20
C GLN A 142 -5.85 7.92 -14.09
N ASP A 143 -7.13 7.93 -13.69
CA ASP A 143 -7.59 8.73 -12.56
C ASP A 143 -6.89 8.31 -11.27
N TRP A 144 -6.88 7.00 -10.99
CA TRP A 144 -6.21 6.42 -9.84
C TRP A 144 -4.73 6.81 -9.81
N LEU A 145 -4.00 6.66 -10.93
CA LEU A 145 -2.60 7.07 -11.02
C LEU A 145 -2.41 8.57 -10.78
N GLY A 146 -3.35 9.40 -11.22
CA GLY A 146 -3.36 10.83 -10.92
C GLY A 146 -3.44 11.12 -9.42
N ARG A 147 -4.34 10.43 -8.70
CA ARG A 147 -4.46 10.53 -7.23
C ARG A 147 -3.24 9.96 -6.52
N ALA A 148 -2.80 8.77 -6.90
CA ALA A 148 -1.65 8.08 -6.32
C ALA A 148 -0.36 8.89 -6.46
N ARG A 149 -0.09 9.48 -7.63
CA ARG A 149 1.09 10.33 -7.84
C ARG A 149 1.04 11.62 -7.03
N ARG A 150 -0.14 12.21 -6.81
CA ARG A 150 -0.30 13.39 -5.93
C ARG A 150 0.00 13.06 -4.48
N LEU A 151 -0.40 11.87 -4.01
CA LEU A 151 -0.09 11.38 -2.67
C LEU A 151 1.41 11.05 -2.54
N ALA A 152 1.97 10.32 -3.51
CA ALA A 152 3.40 10.01 -3.57
C ALA A 152 4.27 11.27 -3.56
N ALA A 153 3.83 12.36 -4.21
CA ALA A 153 4.52 13.65 -4.18
C ALA A 153 4.57 14.30 -2.78
N GLN A 154 3.78 13.84 -1.80
CA GLN A 154 3.87 14.28 -0.40
C GLN A 154 4.98 13.58 0.38
N LEU A 155 5.53 12.47 -0.12
CA LEU A 155 6.55 11.69 0.60
C LEU A 155 7.76 12.53 1.07
N PRO A 156 8.35 13.42 0.25
CA PRO A 156 9.44 14.29 0.71
C PRO A 156 9.03 15.23 1.85
N VAL A 157 7.78 15.69 1.85
CA VAL A 157 7.24 16.56 2.90
C VAL A 157 7.11 15.79 4.21
N HIS A 158 6.59 14.56 4.15
CA HIS A 158 6.47 13.68 5.32
C HIS A 158 7.83 13.27 5.89
N ARG A 159 8.81 12.94 5.01
CA ARG A 159 10.20 12.68 5.42
C ARG A 159 10.83 13.88 6.14
N ALA A 160 10.71 15.08 5.56
CA ALA A 160 11.25 16.29 6.18
C ALA A 160 10.60 16.58 7.55
N ALA A 161 9.29 16.34 7.68
CA ALA A 161 8.60 16.45 8.96
C ALA A 161 9.06 15.41 9.99
N LEU A 162 9.35 14.17 9.55
CA LEU A 162 9.86 13.11 10.42
C LEU A 162 11.27 13.45 10.91
N GLU A 163 12.13 13.94 10.02
CA GLU A 163 13.47 14.40 10.38
C GLU A 163 13.44 15.58 11.35
N GLU A 164 12.56 16.56 11.12
CA GLU A 164 12.40 17.69 12.04
C GLU A 164 11.95 17.23 13.42
N LEU A 165 11.00 16.29 13.48
CA LEU A 165 10.57 15.72 14.75
C LEU A 165 11.73 14.99 15.43
N ARG A 166 12.46 14.14 14.71
CA ARG A 166 13.65 13.43 15.19
C ARG A 166 14.74 14.37 15.74
N ARG A 167 14.88 15.61 15.24
CA ARG A 167 15.82 16.60 15.84
C ARG A 167 15.47 16.97 17.28
N SER A 168 14.19 16.89 17.66
CA SER A 168 13.71 17.10 19.03
C SER A 168 13.75 15.84 19.89
N GLY A 169 13.87 14.66 19.27
CA GLY A 169 13.95 13.37 19.95
C GLY A 169 15.38 12.98 20.31
N LYS A 170 15.50 11.95 21.15
CA LYS A 170 16.77 11.29 21.45
C LYS A 170 16.72 9.86 20.95
N LEU A 171 17.67 9.49 20.10
CA LEU A 171 17.84 8.10 19.67
C LEU A 171 18.47 7.31 20.82
N GLN A 172 17.71 6.38 21.39
CA GLN A 172 18.23 5.39 22.31
C GLN A 172 18.61 4.14 21.54
N ARG A 173 19.88 3.74 21.67
CA ARG A 173 20.40 2.51 21.12
C ARG A 173 20.55 1.50 22.24
N THR A 174 19.67 0.51 22.27
CA THR A 174 19.80 -0.62 23.18
C THR A 174 20.56 -1.73 22.47
N VAL A 175 21.83 -1.89 22.82
CA VAL A 175 22.63 -3.02 22.38
C VAL A 175 22.14 -4.26 23.13
N LEU A 176 21.46 -5.17 22.43
CA LEU A 176 21.06 -6.47 23.01
C LEU A 176 22.26 -7.40 23.23
N ALA A 177 23.43 -7.09 22.65
CA ALA A 177 24.70 -7.77 22.92
C ALA A 177 25.29 -7.35 24.28
N GLY A 178 24.80 -7.98 25.35
CA GLY A 178 25.27 -7.77 26.73
C GLY A 178 24.40 -8.39 27.80
N ILE A 179 23.23 -8.93 27.43
CA ILE A 179 22.31 -9.65 28.30
C ILE A 179 22.63 -11.15 28.17
N ASP A 180 22.72 -11.87 29.29
CA ASP A 180 22.93 -13.32 29.30
C ASP A 180 21.84 -14.03 28.47
N GLY A 181 22.16 -15.08 27.73
CA GLY A 181 21.20 -15.73 26.79
C GLY A 181 19.91 -16.23 27.47
N ALA A 182 19.97 -16.43 28.79
CA ALA A 182 18.83 -16.77 29.63
C ALA A 182 17.82 -15.62 29.81
N ASP A 183 18.29 -14.37 29.89
CA ASP A 183 17.47 -13.18 30.11
C ASP A 183 16.77 -12.73 28.82
N VAL A 184 17.43 -12.86 27.66
CA VAL A 184 16.80 -12.63 26.33
C VAL A 184 15.66 -13.63 26.11
N ALA A 185 15.89 -14.90 26.41
CA ALA A 185 14.86 -15.94 26.31
C ALA A 185 13.71 -15.70 27.30
N GLN A 186 13.99 -15.16 28.50
CA GLN A 186 12.97 -14.80 29.47
C GLN A 186 12.14 -13.60 29.03
N GLN A 187 12.77 -12.58 28.47
CA GLN A 187 12.09 -11.40 27.96
C GLN A 187 11.23 -11.74 26.74
N LYS A 188 11.72 -12.62 25.85
CA LYS A 188 10.93 -13.17 24.74
C LYS A 188 9.70 -13.93 25.24
N ARG A 189 9.85 -14.78 26.26
CA ARG A 189 8.72 -15.49 26.90
C ARG A 189 7.70 -14.52 27.51
N ASN A 190 8.15 -13.47 28.18
CA ASN A 190 7.26 -12.48 28.79
C ASN A 190 6.46 -11.69 27.74
N LEU A 191 7.11 -11.30 26.64
CA LEU A 191 6.47 -10.57 25.53
C LEU A 191 5.47 -11.45 24.77
N ILE A 192 5.82 -12.71 24.50
CA ILE A 192 4.89 -13.69 23.89
C ILE A 192 3.68 -13.88 24.80
N PHE A 193 3.91 -14.05 26.10
CA PHE A 193 2.82 -14.21 27.06
C PHE A 193 1.91 -12.98 27.14
N GLU A 194 2.49 -11.77 27.15
CA GLU A 194 1.73 -10.52 27.10
C GLU A 194 0.89 -10.42 25.81
N ASN A 195 1.47 -10.81 24.65
CA ASN A 195 0.74 -10.82 23.38
C ASN A 195 -0.44 -11.82 23.40
N GLU A 196 -0.21 -13.04 23.88
CA GLU A 196 -1.25 -14.07 24.01
C GLU A 196 -2.37 -13.67 24.98
N GLU A 197 -2.07 -12.91 26.04
CA GLU A 197 -3.06 -12.35 26.96
C GLU A 197 -3.90 -11.26 26.28
N LEU A 198 -3.24 -10.37 25.53
CA LEU A 198 -3.90 -9.29 24.77
C LEU A 198 -4.80 -9.85 23.66
N GLU A 199 -4.33 -10.84 22.90
CA GLU A 199 -5.13 -11.54 21.90
C GLU A 199 -6.33 -12.27 22.51
N ARG A 200 -6.15 -12.94 23.65
CA ARG A 200 -7.25 -13.60 24.37
C ARG A 200 -8.31 -12.58 24.81
N PHE A 201 -7.86 -11.46 25.37
CA PHE A 201 -8.73 -10.36 25.77
C PHE A 201 -9.52 -9.79 24.57
N TRP A 202 -8.84 -9.61 23.43
CA TRP A 202 -9.44 -9.17 22.17
C TRP A 202 -10.50 -10.15 21.63
N ARG A 203 -10.18 -11.44 21.57
CA ARG A 203 -11.12 -12.48 21.12
C ARG A 203 -12.34 -12.57 22.04
N GLN A 204 -12.12 -12.46 23.35
CA GLN A 204 -13.20 -12.47 24.32
C GLN A 204 -14.14 -11.27 24.15
N ALA A 205 -13.62 -10.06 23.87
CA ALA A 205 -14.45 -8.88 23.59
C ALA A 205 -15.28 -9.03 22.30
N LEU A 206 -14.71 -9.65 21.26
CA LEU A 206 -15.42 -9.95 20.01
C LEU A 206 -16.52 -11.00 20.20
N ASP A 207 -16.28 -12.02 21.03
CA ASP A 207 -17.24 -13.10 21.30
C ASP A 207 -18.39 -12.69 22.23
N THR A 208 -18.15 -11.77 23.19
CA THR A 208 -19.20 -11.31 24.13
C THR A 208 -20.06 -10.17 23.57
N GLY A 209 -19.64 -9.53 22.47
CA GLY A 209 -20.32 -8.37 21.91
C GLY A 209 -20.30 -7.14 22.85
N ASP A 210 -19.43 -7.16 23.86
CA ASP A 210 -19.18 -6.00 24.72
C ASP A 210 -18.51 -4.91 23.90
N ALA A 211 -18.76 -3.64 24.26
CA ALA A 211 -18.08 -2.52 23.63
C ALA A 211 -16.56 -2.73 23.74
N ALA A 212 -15.85 -2.59 22.62
CA ALA A 212 -14.40 -2.62 22.57
C ALA A 212 -13.83 -1.72 23.69
N PRO A 213 -12.67 -2.09 24.27
CA PRO A 213 -12.03 -1.30 25.31
C PRO A 213 -11.98 0.19 24.92
N GLN A 214 -12.18 1.10 25.88
CA GLN A 214 -12.28 2.54 25.61
C GLN A 214 -11.08 3.13 24.84
N ASP A 215 -9.96 2.40 24.77
CA ASP A 215 -8.75 2.74 24.03
C ASP A 215 -8.28 1.57 23.13
N GLU A 216 -9.13 1.12 22.19
CA GLU A 216 -8.81 0.14 21.14
C GLU A 216 -7.48 0.47 20.42
N GLU A 217 -7.28 1.75 20.11
CA GLU A 217 -6.04 2.27 19.50
C GLU A 217 -4.79 2.05 20.38
N ALA A 218 -4.91 2.12 21.72
CA ALA A 218 -3.79 1.92 22.63
C ALA A 218 -3.40 0.43 22.75
N LEU A 219 -4.38 -0.47 22.60
CA LEU A 219 -4.15 -1.92 22.57
C LEU A 219 -3.45 -2.34 21.28
N ASP A 220 -3.91 -1.83 20.14
CA ASP A 220 -3.27 -2.09 18.84
C ASP A 220 -1.83 -1.56 18.82
N GLN A 221 -1.61 -0.33 19.29
CA GLN A 221 -0.25 0.23 19.43
C GLN A 221 0.65 -0.61 20.35
N ARG A 222 0.07 -1.24 21.39
CA ARG A 222 0.82 -2.08 22.32
C ARG A 222 1.18 -3.43 21.69
N MET A 223 0.27 -4.06 20.96
CA MET A 223 0.52 -5.30 20.23
C MET A 223 1.58 -5.10 19.15
N ASP A 224 1.45 -4.05 18.35
CA ASP A 224 2.44 -3.63 17.35
C ASP A 224 3.85 -3.44 17.94
N TRP A 225 3.92 -2.82 19.13
CA TRP A 225 5.19 -2.63 19.84
C TRP A 225 5.79 -3.97 20.29
N ILE A 226 4.96 -4.92 20.75
CA ILE A 226 5.40 -6.25 21.17
C ILE A 226 5.96 -7.02 19.97
N GLU A 227 5.26 -7.02 18.83
CA GLU A 227 5.69 -7.72 17.62
C GLU A 227 7.01 -7.18 17.07
N ARG A 228 7.18 -5.86 16.98
CA ARG A 228 8.45 -5.23 16.61
C ARG A 228 9.56 -5.56 17.58
N SER A 229 9.25 -5.60 18.88
CA SER A 229 10.22 -5.96 19.92
C SER A 229 10.66 -7.43 19.81
N LEU A 230 9.74 -8.34 19.46
CA LEU A 230 10.04 -9.75 19.22
C LEU A 230 10.90 -9.94 17.97
N ALA A 231 10.60 -9.25 16.86
CA ALA A 231 11.41 -9.28 15.64
C ALA A 231 12.84 -8.79 15.88
N ASN A 232 13.01 -7.71 16.65
CA ASN A 232 14.32 -7.15 16.96
C ASN A 232 15.15 -8.03 17.92
N LEU A 233 14.50 -8.87 18.74
CA LEU A 233 15.16 -9.84 19.62
C LEU A 233 15.74 -11.04 18.84
N ASP A 234 15.18 -11.37 17.67
CA ASP A 234 15.58 -12.55 16.88
C ASP A 234 16.80 -12.31 15.97
N ASP A 235 17.12 -11.06 15.62
CA ASP A 235 18.22 -10.72 14.69
C ASP A 235 19.52 -10.23 15.40
N GLY A 236 19.53 -10.17 16.74
CA GLY A 236 20.70 -9.68 17.50
C GLY A 236 21.08 -8.22 17.22
N THR A 237 20.19 -7.47 16.58
CA THR A 237 20.39 -6.07 16.18
C THR A 237 20.21 -5.11 17.34
N VAL A 238 20.93 -3.98 17.28
CA VAL A 238 20.75 -2.85 18.19
C VAL A 238 19.34 -2.31 18.01
N ASN A 239 18.52 -2.31 19.07
CA ASN A 239 17.19 -1.71 19.00
C ASN A 239 17.35 -0.19 19.07
N GLU A 240 17.07 0.50 17.96
CA GLU A 240 17.13 1.95 17.85
C GLU A 240 15.74 2.55 18.04
N VAL A 241 15.46 3.07 19.23
CA VAL A 241 14.16 3.65 19.56
C VAL A 241 14.31 5.16 19.76
N TRP A 242 13.47 5.93 19.08
CA TRP A 242 13.37 7.37 19.32
C TRP A 242 12.50 7.64 20.54
N VAL A 243 13.04 8.42 21.50
CA VAL A 243 12.33 8.83 22.72
C VAL A 243 12.15 10.35 22.72
N PHE A 244 10.94 10.80 23.01
CA PHE A 244 10.56 12.22 23.03
C PHE A 244 10.16 12.70 24.43
N GLU A 245 10.11 14.03 24.61
CA GLU A 245 9.79 14.66 25.90
C GLU A 245 8.31 14.51 26.31
N SER A 246 7.44 14.13 25.37
CA SER A 246 6.01 13.93 25.64
C SER A 246 5.44 12.77 24.82
N THR A 247 4.37 12.18 25.33
CA THR A 247 3.62 11.10 24.67
C THR A 247 3.00 11.53 23.35
N ASP A 248 2.55 12.79 23.24
CA ASP A 248 2.05 13.40 22.00
C ASP A 248 3.12 13.44 20.89
N LEU A 249 4.35 13.82 21.23
CA LEU A 249 5.47 13.81 20.27
C LEU A 249 5.88 12.38 19.88
N GLN A 250 5.81 11.43 20.82
CA GLN A 250 6.06 10.02 20.55
C GLN A 250 5.04 9.46 19.56
N TRP A 251 3.75 9.61 19.85
CA TRP A 251 2.67 9.17 18.98
C TRP A 251 2.78 9.79 17.57
N ARG A 252 3.05 11.10 17.49
CA ARG A 252 3.28 11.78 16.20
C ARG A 252 4.46 11.23 15.41
N HIS A 253 5.54 10.88 16.09
CA HIS A 253 6.70 10.26 15.44
C HIS A 253 6.32 8.90 14.87
N ASP A 254 5.65 8.08 15.67
CA ASP A 254 5.32 6.71 15.29
C ASP A 254 4.33 6.70 14.12
N GLN A 255 3.30 7.56 14.16
CA GLN A 255 2.38 7.76 13.03
C GLN A 255 3.10 8.24 11.76
N LEU A 256 3.97 9.23 11.88
CA LEU A 256 4.65 9.77 10.70
C LEU A 256 5.69 8.80 10.13
N MET A 257 6.35 8.03 11.00
CA MET A 257 7.27 6.97 10.63
C MET A 257 6.52 5.89 9.85
N THR A 258 5.41 5.37 10.39
CA THR A 258 4.57 4.38 9.70
C THR A 258 4.01 4.92 8.37
N LEU A 259 3.58 6.19 8.31
CA LEU A 259 3.11 6.78 7.05
C LEU A 259 4.22 6.84 6.00
N VAL A 260 5.42 7.26 6.39
CA VAL A 260 6.58 7.32 5.51
C VAL A 260 6.95 5.92 5.01
N GLU A 261 7.02 4.93 5.88
CA GLU A 261 7.30 3.53 5.50
C GLU A 261 6.24 2.97 4.54
N LYS A 262 4.95 3.16 4.85
CA LYS A 262 3.85 2.72 3.97
C LYS A 262 3.88 3.43 2.62
N LEU A 263 4.13 4.75 2.57
CA LEU A 263 4.23 5.50 1.32
C LEU A 263 5.48 5.12 0.51
N GLU A 264 6.59 4.84 1.18
CA GLU A 264 7.80 4.31 0.54
C GLU A 264 7.50 2.97 -0.11
N ALA A 265 6.96 2.01 0.65
CA ALA A 265 6.53 0.72 0.13
C ALA A 265 5.53 0.89 -1.03
N PHE A 266 4.56 1.80 -0.92
CA PHE A 266 3.60 2.06 -1.99
C PHE A 266 4.26 2.54 -3.30
N VAL A 267 5.31 3.35 -3.22
CA VAL A 267 6.02 3.89 -4.39
C VAL A 267 7.09 2.91 -4.92
N THR A 268 7.77 2.19 -4.03
CA THR A 268 8.88 1.29 -4.36
C THR A 268 8.52 -0.19 -4.39
N SER A 269 7.26 -0.55 -4.14
CA SER A 269 6.73 -1.92 -4.24
C SER A 269 7.02 -2.53 -5.60
N ALA A 270 7.35 -3.82 -5.63
CA ALA A 270 7.59 -4.53 -6.88
C ALA A 270 6.34 -4.53 -7.77
N VAL A 271 6.48 -4.74 -9.09
CA VAL A 271 5.33 -4.85 -10.00
C VAL A 271 4.40 -6.01 -9.58
N THR A 272 4.97 -7.05 -8.97
CA THR A 272 4.28 -8.21 -8.41
C THR A 272 3.40 -7.86 -7.20
N GLU A 273 3.66 -6.75 -6.49
CA GLU A 273 2.80 -6.30 -5.40
C GLU A 273 1.56 -5.58 -5.92
N THR A 274 0.41 -6.25 -5.77
CA THR A 274 -0.84 -5.89 -6.47
C THR A 274 -1.56 -4.61 -6.00
N SER A 275 -0.99 -3.83 -5.09
CA SER A 275 -1.56 -2.53 -4.66
C SER A 275 -0.58 -1.36 -4.81
N GLY A 276 0.61 -1.61 -5.35
CA GLY A 276 1.67 -0.63 -5.53
C GLY A 276 1.49 0.29 -6.73
N LEU A 277 2.09 1.48 -6.69
CA LEU A 277 2.07 2.44 -7.79
C LEU A 277 2.61 1.81 -9.09
N ARG A 278 3.75 1.12 -9.02
CA ARG A 278 4.40 0.49 -10.18
C ARG A 278 3.56 -0.65 -10.78
N SER A 279 2.85 -1.40 -9.95
CA SER A 279 1.94 -2.47 -10.41
C SER A 279 0.79 -1.91 -11.23
N VAL A 280 0.18 -0.81 -10.80
CA VAL A 280 -0.91 -0.16 -11.53
C VAL A 280 -0.41 0.53 -12.80
N GLU A 281 0.81 1.06 -12.80
CA GLU A 281 1.46 1.57 -14.02
C GLU A 281 1.65 0.46 -15.07
N ALA A 282 2.15 -0.71 -14.66
CA ALA A 282 2.28 -1.87 -15.54
C ALA A 282 0.93 -2.36 -16.08
N ARG A 283 -0.15 -2.30 -15.28
CA ARG A 283 -1.51 -2.59 -15.76
C ARG A 283 -2.00 -1.61 -16.81
N LEU A 284 -1.68 -0.32 -16.68
CA LEU A 284 -2.02 0.67 -17.70
C LEU A 284 -1.33 0.37 -19.03
N GLU A 285 -0.05 0.01 -18.98
CA GLU A 285 0.72 -0.40 -20.16
C GLU A 285 0.13 -1.66 -20.80
N HIS A 286 -0.09 -2.70 -20.00
CA HIS A 286 -0.74 -3.92 -20.44
C HIS A 286 -2.12 -3.65 -21.09
N ALA A 287 -2.98 -2.87 -20.44
CA ALA A 287 -4.32 -2.54 -20.94
C ALA A 287 -4.31 -1.79 -22.28
N ARG A 288 -3.26 -1.00 -22.56
CA ARG A 288 -3.10 -0.28 -23.83
C ARG A 288 -2.60 -1.19 -24.94
N ASP A 289 -1.69 -2.08 -24.61
CA ASP A 289 -0.94 -2.83 -25.60
C ASP A 289 -1.51 -4.24 -25.82
N VAL A 290 -2.44 -4.71 -24.98
CA VAL A 290 -2.97 -6.09 -25.01
C VAL A 290 -3.44 -6.51 -26.41
N ILE A 291 -4.18 -5.67 -27.13
CA ILE A 291 -4.63 -5.99 -28.50
C ILE A 291 -3.43 -6.08 -29.44
N SER A 292 -2.53 -5.09 -29.41
CA SER A 292 -1.38 -5.06 -30.31
C SER A 292 -0.41 -6.22 -30.08
N THR A 293 -0.24 -6.63 -28.83
CA THR A 293 0.71 -7.66 -28.39
C THR A 293 0.16 -9.08 -28.48
N THR A 294 -1.16 -9.27 -28.38
CA THR A 294 -1.77 -10.61 -28.42
C THR A 294 -2.52 -10.92 -29.71
N ILE A 295 -3.00 -9.89 -30.43
CA ILE A 295 -3.73 -10.05 -31.70
C ILE A 295 -2.87 -9.58 -32.86
N ASP A 296 -2.46 -8.30 -32.91
CA ASP A 296 -1.78 -7.77 -34.10
C ASP A 296 -0.41 -8.42 -34.34
N ALA A 297 0.38 -8.60 -33.29
CA ALA A 297 1.67 -9.28 -33.35
C ALA A 297 1.57 -10.77 -33.73
N HIS A 298 0.41 -11.39 -33.53
CA HIS A 298 0.16 -12.82 -33.77
C HIS A 298 -0.93 -13.05 -34.83
N ARG A 299 -1.19 -12.07 -35.69
CA ARG A 299 -2.30 -12.11 -36.67
C ARG A 299 -2.29 -13.35 -37.55
N THR A 300 -1.12 -13.73 -38.07
CA THR A 300 -0.99 -14.95 -38.90
C THR A 300 -1.34 -16.23 -38.13
N LEU A 301 -0.98 -16.32 -36.84
CA LEU A 301 -1.33 -17.48 -36.00
C LEU A 301 -2.83 -17.50 -35.74
N TRP A 302 -3.43 -16.34 -35.41
CA TRP A 302 -4.88 -16.21 -35.28
C TRP A 302 -5.61 -16.64 -36.55
N ASP A 303 -5.27 -16.07 -37.72
CA ASP A 303 -5.92 -16.40 -38.99
C ASP A 303 -5.84 -17.90 -39.28
N THR A 304 -4.69 -18.54 -39.01
CA THR A 304 -4.51 -19.98 -39.21
C THR A 304 -5.37 -20.80 -38.25
N THR A 305 -5.29 -20.52 -36.95
CA THR A 305 -6.03 -21.26 -35.92
C THR A 305 -7.53 -21.09 -36.06
N LEU A 306 -8.03 -19.91 -36.45
CA LEU A 306 -9.46 -19.69 -36.69
C LEU A 306 -9.98 -20.52 -37.86
N VAL A 307 -9.21 -20.64 -38.94
CA VAL A 307 -9.54 -21.53 -40.07
C VAL A 307 -9.54 -23.00 -39.64
N GLU A 308 -8.57 -23.42 -38.82
CA GLU A 308 -8.50 -24.79 -38.29
C GLU A 308 -9.69 -25.10 -37.36
N ILE A 309 -10.10 -24.15 -36.51
CA ILE A 309 -11.29 -24.29 -35.65
C ILE A 309 -12.54 -24.42 -36.51
N ALA A 310 -12.78 -23.47 -37.42
CA ALA A 310 -13.99 -23.44 -38.24
C ALA A 310 -14.12 -24.67 -39.17
N SER A 311 -12.99 -25.21 -39.66
CA SER A 311 -12.97 -26.39 -40.54
C SER A 311 -12.98 -27.72 -39.79
N SER A 312 -12.69 -27.72 -38.48
CA SER A 312 -12.67 -28.94 -37.69
C SER A 312 -14.09 -29.42 -37.38
N PRO A 313 -14.42 -30.69 -37.65
CA PRO A 313 -15.73 -31.25 -37.32
C PRO A 313 -15.98 -31.28 -35.80
N ARG A 314 -14.93 -31.20 -34.98
CA ARG A 314 -15.04 -31.16 -33.51
C ARG A 314 -15.77 -29.91 -33.03
N TYR A 315 -15.57 -28.78 -33.71
CA TYR A 315 -16.15 -27.50 -33.33
C TYR A 315 -17.45 -27.18 -34.07
N ALA A 316 -17.99 -28.13 -34.85
CA ALA A 316 -19.28 -27.99 -35.54
C ALA A 316 -19.44 -26.68 -36.34
N GLY A 317 -18.35 -26.17 -36.94
CA GLY A 317 -18.37 -24.90 -37.69
C GLY A 317 -18.35 -23.64 -36.82
N LEU A 318 -17.84 -23.72 -35.58
CA LEU A 318 -17.66 -22.58 -34.70
C LEU A 318 -16.87 -21.46 -35.38
N GLU A 319 -17.50 -20.29 -35.48
CA GLU A 319 -16.85 -19.04 -35.86
C GLU A 319 -16.56 -18.24 -34.59
N MET A 320 -15.34 -17.74 -34.45
CA MET A 320 -14.95 -16.89 -33.34
C MET A 320 -13.97 -15.80 -33.79
N GLU A 321 -13.95 -14.70 -33.06
CA GLU A 321 -12.99 -13.62 -33.26
C GLU A 321 -11.74 -13.81 -32.39
N PRO A 322 -10.60 -13.18 -32.73
CA PRO A 322 -9.44 -13.13 -31.85
C PRO A 322 -9.80 -12.60 -30.46
N GLN A 323 -9.29 -13.25 -29.42
CA GLN A 323 -9.55 -12.91 -28.02
C GLN A 323 -8.36 -12.15 -27.43
N ALA A 324 -8.56 -10.88 -27.07
CA ALA A 324 -7.51 -10.07 -26.47
C ALA A 324 -7.03 -10.70 -25.14
N GLY A 325 -5.71 -10.79 -24.96
CA GLY A 325 -5.10 -11.46 -23.80
C GLY A 325 -4.66 -12.90 -24.08
N LEU A 326 -5.12 -13.50 -25.18
CA LEU A 326 -4.76 -14.84 -25.61
C LEU A 326 -3.86 -14.83 -26.85
N VAL A 327 -2.94 -15.78 -26.93
CA VAL A 327 -2.15 -16.06 -28.15
C VAL A 327 -2.32 -17.53 -28.54
N PRO A 328 -2.69 -17.84 -29.81
CA PRO A 328 -2.82 -19.22 -30.26
C PRO A 328 -1.50 -20.00 -30.19
N LEU A 329 -1.57 -21.22 -29.67
CA LEU A 329 -0.51 -22.24 -29.68
C LEU A 329 -0.73 -23.31 -30.77
N GLY A 330 -1.75 -23.10 -31.62
CA GLY A 330 -2.20 -24.05 -32.64
C GLY A 330 -2.98 -25.23 -32.06
N MET A 331 -3.19 -26.25 -32.89
CA MET A 331 -3.88 -27.47 -32.50
C MET A 331 -2.97 -28.40 -31.68
N SER A 332 -3.52 -28.96 -30.60
CA SER A 332 -2.90 -30.01 -29.81
C SER A 332 -2.77 -31.32 -30.59
N PRO A 333 -1.95 -32.29 -30.12
CA PRO A 333 -1.95 -33.65 -30.68
C PRO A 333 -3.32 -34.33 -30.68
N GLN A 334 -4.19 -33.97 -29.73
CA GLN A 334 -5.58 -34.45 -29.64
C GLN A 334 -6.53 -33.76 -30.64
N GLY A 335 -6.06 -32.69 -31.28
CA GLY A 335 -6.78 -31.93 -32.31
C GLY A 335 -7.69 -30.84 -31.76
N TYR A 336 -7.36 -30.27 -30.59
CA TYR A 336 -8.06 -29.14 -29.99
C TYR A 336 -7.18 -27.89 -30.00
N ALA A 337 -7.77 -26.72 -30.25
CA ALA A 337 -7.04 -25.47 -30.27
C ALA A 337 -6.59 -25.08 -28.84
N GLU A 338 -5.31 -24.75 -28.71
CA GLU A 338 -4.69 -24.32 -27.45
C GLU A 338 -4.26 -22.86 -27.53
N PHE A 339 -4.32 -22.16 -26.39
CA PHE A 339 -4.02 -20.73 -26.29
C PHE A 339 -3.21 -20.44 -25.03
N ALA A 340 -2.19 -19.59 -25.14
CA ALA A 340 -1.46 -19.07 -24.00
C ALA A 340 -2.16 -17.81 -23.47
N HIS A 341 -2.33 -17.72 -22.15
CA HIS A 341 -2.88 -16.55 -21.47
C HIS A 341 -1.76 -15.58 -21.05
N CYS A 342 -1.51 -14.56 -21.86
CA CYS A 342 -0.28 -13.74 -21.80
C CYS A 342 -0.10 -12.95 -20.49
N ALA A 343 -1.18 -12.63 -19.77
CA ALA A 343 -1.06 -11.94 -18.49
C ALA A 343 -0.50 -12.84 -17.36
N SER A 344 -0.45 -14.16 -17.56
CA SER A 344 -0.02 -15.13 -16.55
C SER A 344 1.41 -15.65 -16.71
N GLY A 345 2.13 -15.29 -17.78
CA GLY A 345 3.51 -15.73 -17.99
C GLY A 345 3.99 -15.69 -19.44
N ALA A 346 5.14 -16.29 -19.69
CA ALA A 346 5.75 -16.47 -20.99
C ALA A 346 5.01 -17.51 -21.84
N ILE A 347 4.88 -17.26 -23.14
CA ILE A 347 4.21 -18.18 -24.07
C ILE A 347 5.04 -19.47 -24.19
N PRO A 348 4.52 -20.66 -23.80
CA PRO A 348 5.28 -21.90 -23.87
C PRO A 348 5.48 -22.33 -25.33
N ARG A 349 6.57 -23.07 -25.57
CA ARG A 349 6.88 -23.60 -26.91
C ARG A 349 6.34 -25.01 -27.07
N ARG A 350 5.92 -25.36 -28.28
CA ARG A 350 5.60 -26.74 -28.64
C ARG A 350 6.85 -27.45 -29.16
N ALA A 351 7.22 -28.56 -28.53
CA ALA A 351 8.30 -29.43 -28.98
C ALA A 351 7.94 -30.12 -30.31
N ALA A 352 8.95 -30.69 -30.97
CA ALA A 352 8.74 -31.50 -32.18
C ALA A 352 7.86 -32.74 -31.94
N SER A 353 7.77 -33.21 -30.69
CA SER A 353 6.86 -34.28 -30.27
C SER A 353 5.38 -33.87 -30.25
N GLY A 354 5.09 -32.57 -30.30
CA GLY A 354 3.75 -32.01 -30.15
C GLY A 354 3.38 -31.61 -28.71
N GLU A 355 4.18 -32.01 -27.73
CA GLU A 355 4.03 -31.62 -26.33
C GLU A 355 4.47 -30.18 -26.08
N LEU A 356 3.90 -29.55 -25.04
CA LEU A 356 4.33 -28.22 -24.60
C LEU A 356 5.55 -28.34 -23.67
N GLU A 357 6.57 -27.54 -23.93
CA GLU A 357 7.75 -27.39 -23.08
C GLU A 357 7.46 -26.30 -22.04
N LEU A 358 7.11 -26.72 -20.82
CA LEU A 358 6.82 -25.80 -19.71
C LEU A 358 8.08 -25.41 -18.94
N SER A 359 8.13 -24.14 -18.56
CA SER A 359 9.09 -23.51 -17.65
C SER A 359 8.35 -22.88 -16.48
N GLU A 360 9.06 -22.57 -15.39
CA GLU A 360 8.47 -21.97 -14.18
C GLU A 360 7.73 -20.65 -14.40
N ASP A 361 8.04 -19.93 -15.48
CA ASP A 361 7.41 -18.69 -15.91
C ASP A 361 6.38 -18.87 -17.05
N SER A 362 6.06 -20.11 -17.43
CA SER A 362 5.12 -20.39 -18.52
C SER A 362 3.69 -19.95 -18.17
N ALA A 363 3.05 -19.27 -19.11
CA ALA A 363 1.66 -18.85 -19.05
C ALA A 363 0.70 -20.03 -18.86
N ILE A 364 -0.46 -19.74 -18.28
CA ILE A 364 -1.61 -20.65 -18.31
C ILE A 364 -1.93 -20.99 -19.76
N VAL A 365 -2.11 -22.28 -20.02
CA VAL A 365 -2.55 -22.80 -21.31
C VAL A 365 -4.02 -23.13 -21.20
N LEU A 366 -4.83 -22.55 -22.08
CA LEU A 366 -6.25 -22.83 -22.21
C LEU A 366 -6.49 -23.72 -23.42
N VAL A 367 -7.42 -24.66 -23.30
CA VAL A 367 -7.93 -25.48 -24.40
C VAL A 367 -9.34 -25.02 -24.75
N LEU A 368 -9.62 -24.77 -26.03
CA LEU A 368 -10.97 -24.52 -26.50
C LEU A 368 -11.72 -25.84 -26.63
N LEU A 369 -12.72 -26.04 -25.79
CA LEU A 369 -13.61 -27.19 -25.85
C LEU A 369 -14.87 -26.84 -26.65
N PRO A 370 -15.40 -27.78 -27.47
CA PRO A 370 -16.54 -27.50 -28.34
C PRO A 370 -17.89 -27.43 -27.60
N GLY A 371 -17.95 -27.85 -26.33
CA GLY A 371 -19.22 -28.03 -25.63
C GLY A 371 -20.08 -29.11 -26.30
N GLY A 372 -21.40 -28.95 -26.20
CA GLY A 372 -22.40 -29.88 -26.67
C GLY A 372 -23.22 -30.49 -25.53
N VAL A 373 -24.02 -31.50 -25.86
CA VAL A 373 -24.80 -32.26 -24.87
C VAL A 373 -23.93 -33.40 -24.33
N PHE A 374 -23.87 -33.55 -23.01
CA PHE A 374 -23.26 -34.70 -22.35
C PHE A 374 -24.10 -35.16 -21.15
N HIS A 375 -23.85 -36.38 -20.69
CA HIS A 375 -24.50 -36.94 -19.52
C HIS A 375 -23.65 -36.66 -18.29
N MET A 376 -24.12 -35.77 -17.42
CA MET A 376 -23.49 -35.42 -16.16
C MET A 376 -23.94 -36.35 -15.04
N GLY A 377 -23.04 -36.71 -14.12
CA GLY A 377 -23.29 -37.64 -13.01
C GLY A 377 -22.96 -39.11 -13.33
N SER A 378 -23.09 -39.99 -12.34
CA SER A 378 -22.69 -41.40 -12.42
C SER A 378 -23.90 -42.35 -12.56
N PRO A 379 -23.77 -43.46 -13.31
CA PRO A 379 -24.79 -44.51 -13.33
C PRO A 379 -24.87 -45.23 -11.99
N LEU A 380 -26.05 -45.78 -11.65
CA LEU A 380 -26.28 -46.55 -10.41
C LEU A 380 -25.32 -47.74 -10.23
N SER A 381 -24.75 -48.24 -11.32
CA SER A 381 -23.84 -49.38 -11.33
C SER A 381 -22.37 -49.01 -11.14
N GLU A 382 -22.03 -47.71 -11.08
CA GLU A 382 -20.64 -47.27 -10.91
C GLU A 382 -20.12 -47.66 -9.53
N GLU A 383 -18.90 -48.22 -9.51
CA GLU A 383 -18.21 -48.58 -8.28
C GLU A 383 -17.78 -47.31 -7.54
N ALA A 384 -17.93 -47.29 -6.22
CA ALA A 384 -17.64 -46.13 -5.36
C ALA A 384 -18.50 -44.87 -5.57
N ARG A 385 -19.65 -44.98 -6.26
CA ARG A 385 -20.69 -43.93 -6.34
C ARG A 385 -21.18 -43.52 -4.94
N GLU A 386 -21.30 -42.22 -4.69
CA GLU A 386 -21.92 -41.67 -3.48
C GLU A 386 -23.39 -41.26 -3.76
N ASP A 387 -24.35 -41.74 -2.96
CA ASP A 387 -25.74 -41.31 -3.11
C ASP A 387 -25.93 -39.87 -2.57
N PRO A 388 -26.67 -38.97 -3.25
CA PRO A 388 -27.62 -39.23 -4.34
C PRO A 388 -27.16 -38.70 -5.72
N GLU A 389 -26.06 -39.19 -6.28
CA GLU A 389 -25.65 -38.84 -7.66
C GLU A 389 -26.66 -39.34 -8.71
N ALA A 390 -27.15 -38.46 -9.60
CA ALA A 390 -28.11 -38.82 -10.64
C ALA A 390 -27.66 -38.34 -12.03
N MET A 391 -27.72 -39.23 -13.02
CA MET A 391 -27.42 -38.89 -14.41
C MET A 391 -28.47 -37.95 -15.00
N HIS A 392 -28.03 -36.89 -15.66
CA HIS A 392 -28.90 -35.96 -16.40
C HIS A 392 -28.16 -35.32 -17.58
N ASP A 393 -28.91 -34.86 -18.58
CA ASP A 393 -28.33 -34.20 -19.76
C ASP A 393 -28.03 -32.73 -19.47
N VAL A 394 -26.82 -32.30 -19.83
CA VAL A 394 -26.39 -30.91 -19.75
C VAL A 394 -25.90 -30.45 -21.12
N PHE A 395 -26.34 -29.27 -21.55
CA PHE A 395 -25.83 -28.60 -22.75
C PHE A 395 -24.84 -27.51 -22.35
N LEU A 396 -23.65 -27.52 -22.96
CA LEU A 396 -22.63 -26.50 -22.81
C LEU A 396 -22.36 -25.82 -24.15
N GLU A 397 -22.24 -24.49 -24.16
CA GLU A 397 -21.64 -23.76 -25.28
C GLU A 397 -20.12 -23.99 -25.32
N PRO A 398 -19.43 -23.76 -26.46
CA PRO A 398 -17.98 -23.79 -26.51
C PRO A 398 -17.33 -22.86 -25.48
N TYR A 399 -16.27 -23.31 -24.83
CA TYR A 399 -15.60 -22.56 -23.76
C TYR A 399 -14.13 -22.93 -23.65
N PHE A 400 -13.36 -22.04 -23.03
CA PHE A 400 -11.96 -22.30 -22.67
C PHE A 400 -11.87 -22.91 -21.28
N ILE A 401 -10.98 -23.89 -21.10
CA ILE A 401 -10.62 -24.41 -19.78
C ILE A 401 -9.11 -24.57 -19.66
N GLY A 402 -8.58 -24.44 -18.44
CA GLY A 402 -7.15 -24.68 -18.17
C GLY A 402 -6.75 -26.10 -18.57
N LYS A 403 -5.64 -26.21 -19.32
CA LYS A 403 -5.03 -27.50 -19.70
C LYS A 403 -4.48 -28.26 -18.49
N PHE A 404 -4.07 -27.50 -17.49
CA PHE A 404 -3.44 -27.93 -16.26
C PHE A 404 -4.06 -27.18 -15.08
N GLU A 405 -3.86 -27.68 -13.87
CA GLU A 405 -4.03 -26.90 -12.64
C GLU A 405 -3.15 -25.64 -12.69
N VAL A 406 -3.56 -24.58 -11.98
CA VAL A 406 -2.76 -23.35 -11.88
C VAL A 406 -1.48 -23.64 -11.10
N SER A 407 -0.32 -23.34 -11.69
CA SER A 407 0.97 -23.53 -11.02
C SER A 407 1.26 -22.44 -9.98
N GLN A 408 2.17 -22.71 -9.04
CA GLN A 408 2.65 -21.71 -8.10
C GLN A 408 3.27 -20.50 -8.81
N GLY A 409 4.00 -20.71 -9.91
CA GLY A 409 4.57 -19.62 -10.71
C GLY A 409 3.51 -18.71 -11.32
N GLN A 410 2.47 -19.30 -11.93
CA GLN A 410 1.34 -18.57 -12.50
C GLN A 410 0.54 -17.82 -11.43
N TRP A 411 0.36 -18.43 -10.26
CA TRP A 411 -0.28 -17.79 -9.12
C TRP A 411 0.50 -16.55 -8.66
N VAL A 412 1.81 -16.69 -8.42
CA VAL A 412 2.67 -15.59 -7.96
C VAL A 412 2.70 -14.44 -8.97
N ALA A 413 2.71 -14.74 -10.27
CA ALA A 413 2.70 -13.71 -11.32
C ALA A 413 1.51 -12.75 -11.23
N LEU A 414 0.33 -13.25 -10.81
CA LEU A 414 -0.91 -12.47 -10.75
C LEU A 414 -1.30 -12.02 -9.33
N MET A 415 -0.89 -12.78 -8.31
CA MET A 415 -1.28 -12.53 -6.91
C MET A 415 -0.17 -11.86 -6.09
N GLY A 416 1.09 -11.98 -6.52
CA GLY A 416 2.25 -11.36 -5.87
C GLY A 416 2.82 -12.14 -4.68
N SER A 417 2.08 -13.11 -4.15
CA SER A 417 2.50 -13.96 -3.05
C SER A 417 2.22 -15.44 -3.35
N ASN A 418 2.99 -16.33 -2.72
CA ASN A 418 2.79 -17.77 -2.82
C ASN A 418 2.17 -18.30 -1.51
N PRO A 419 0.93 -18.81 -1.53
CA PRO A 419 0.26 -19.33 -0.33
C PRO A 419 0.59 -20.80 -0.04
N ALA A 420 1.33 -21.48 -0.92
CA ALA A 420 1.61 -22.91 -0.79
C ALA A 420 2.34 -23.23 0.52
N GLU A 421 1.84 -24.24 1.25
CA GLU A 421 2.52 -24.92 2.34
C GLU A 421 3.86 -25.53 1.88
N TYR A 422 3.91 -26.01 0.63
CA TYR A 422 5.12 -26.53 0.00
C TYR A 422 5.68 -25.55 -1.06
N PRO A 423 6.49 -24.55 -0.67
CA PRO A 423 7.13 -23.63 -1.61
C PRO A 423 8.29 -24.31 -2.39
N PRO A 424 8.80 -23.67 -3.47
CA PRO A 424 9.92 -24.19 -4.24
C PRO A 424 11.14 -24.51 -3.36
N GLY A 425 11.79 -25.64 -3.63
CA GLY A 425 12.89 -26.19 -2.84
C GLY A 425 12.43 -27.15 -1.72
N SER A 426 11.13 -27.24 -1.44
CA SER A 426 10.59 -28.22 -0.48
C SER A 426 10.91 -29.65 -0.92
N ILE A 427 11.38 -30.46 0.03
CA ILE A 427 11.51 -31.91 -0.13
C ILE A 427 10.36 -32.57 0.60
N ILE A 428 9.35 -32.99 -0.16
CA ILE A 428 8.17 -33.66 0.40
C ILE A 428 8.52 -35.13 0.62
N LYS A 429 8.34 -35.62 1.85
CA LYS A 429 8.49 -37.04 2.15
C LYS A 429 7.55 -37.83 1.24
N GLY A 430 8.02 -38.92 0.63
CA GLY A 430 7.20 -39.75 -0.26
C GLY A 430 7.17 -39.31 -1.72
N ASN A 431 7.56 -38.06 -2.04
CA ASN A 431 7.86 -37.64 -3.41
C ASN A 431 9.28 -38.13 -3.83
N PRO A 432 9.61 -38.11 -5.13
CA PRO A 432 10.95 -38.43 -5.60
C PRO A 432 11.97 -37.47 -4.99
N VAL A 433 12.98 -38.01 -4.30
CA VAL A 433 13.95 -37.23 -3.49
C VAL A 433 14.80 -36.29 -4.37
N ASP A 434 14.99 -36.64 -5.63
CA ASP A 434 15.71 -35.89 -6.64
C ASP A 434 14.85 -34.84 -7.35
N GLN A 435 13.57 -34.69 -6.97
CA GLN A 435 12.63 -33.74 -7.57
C GLN A 435 12.03 -32.85 -6.46
N PRO A 436 12.76 -31.80 -6.02
CA PRO A 436 12.18 -30.82 -5.10
C PRO A 436 10.98 -30.13 -5.75
N VAL A 437 10.12 -29.57 -4.91
CA VAL A 437 9.02 -28.71 -5.38
C VAL A 437 9.61 -27.53 -6.17
N THR A 438 8.94 -27.19 -7.26
CA THR A 438 9.29 -26.10 -8.18
C THR A 438 8.07 -25.21 -8.39
N LEU A 439 8.24 -24.08 -9.06
CA LEU A 439 7.10 -23.22 -9.43
C LEU A 439 6.15 -23.87 -10.46
N LEU A 440 6.53 -25.02 -11.04
CA LEU A 440 5.69 -25.86 -11.91
C LEU A 440 4.78 -26.82 -11.13
N HIS A 441 4.85 -26.86 -9.81
CA HIS A 441 3.85 -27.59 -9.03
C HIS A 441 2.57 -26.75 -8.91
N PRO A 442 1.40 -27.39 -8.75
CA PRO A 442 0.15 -26.65 -8.57
C PRO A 442 0.20 -25.83 -7.28
N VAL A 443 -0.50 -24.69 -7.28
CA VAL A 443 -0.71 -23.91 -6.07
C VAL A 443 -1.72 -24.63 -5.17
N GLU A 444 -1.36 -24.79 -3.89
CA GLU A 444 -2.21 -25.41 -2.87
C GLU A 444 -2.42 -24.47 -1.67
N THR A 445 -3.22 -24.90 -0.70
CA THR A 445 -3.64 -24.07 0.47
C THR A 445 -4.38 -22.78 0.05
N VAL A 446 -5.14 -22.88 -1.05
CA VAL A 446 -5.97 -21.79 -1.57
C VAL A 446 -7.46 -22.02 -1.32
N THR A 447 -8.11 -20.98 -0.84
CA THR A 447 -9.57 -20.95 -0.63
C THR A 447 -10.31 -20.61 -1.92
N TRP A 448 -11.57 -21.03 -2.02
CA TRP A 448 -12.45 -20.65 -3.13
C TRP A 448 -12.48 -19.15 -3.43
N ARG A 449 -12.46 -18.31 -2.37
CA ARG A 449 -12.45 -16.84 -2.51
C ARG A 449 -11.15 -16.37 -3.18
N GLN A 450 -10.00 -16.91 -2.77
CA GLN A 450 -8.73 -16.57 -3.39
C GLN A 450 -8.68 -17.03 -4.86
N CYS A 451 -9.23 -18.20 -5.19
CA CYS A 451 -9.32 -18.67 -6.57
C CYS A 451 -10.25 -17.79 -7.43
N THR A 452 -11.33 -17.26 -6.84
CA THR A 452 -12.21 -16.28 -7.50
C THR A 452 -11.51 -14.95 -7.75
N ASP A 453 -10.75 -14.46 -6.77
CA ASP A 453 -9.97 -13.22 -6.93
C ASP A 453 -8.84 -13.39 -7.95
N PHE A 454 -8.15 -14.54 -7.95
CA PHE A 454 -7.19 -14.92 -8.99
C PHE A 454 -7.84 -14.88 -10.38
N SER A 455 -8.98 -15.56 -10.55
CA SER A 455 -9.69 -15.64 -11.83
C SER A 455 -10.07 -14.24 -12.32
N ARG A 456 -10.65 -13.38 -11.46
CA ARG A 456 -10.99 -11.99 -11.80
C ARG A 456 -9.79 -11.19 -12.28
N ARG A 457 -8.62 -11.34 -11.62
CA ARG A 457 -7.38 -10.64 -12.00
C ARG A 457 -6.81 -11.16 -13.31
N ALA A 458 -6.86 -12.47 -13.51
CA ALA A 458 -6.47 -13.14 -14.73
C ALA A 458 -7.43 -12.89 -15.89
N ASP A 459 -8.55 -12.19 -15.67
CA ASP A 459 -9.61 -12.05 -16.67
C ASP A 459 -10.25 -13.38 -17.10
N LEU A 460 -10.30 -14.33 -16.17
CA LEU A 460 -10.87 -15.66 -16.30
C LEU A 460 -12.00 -15.86 -15.26
N GLU A 461 -12.62 -17.03 -15.30
CA GLU A 461 -13.58 -17.48 -14.30
C GLU A 461 -13.27 -18.92 -13.88
N LEU A 462 -13.70 -19.31 -12.68
CA LEU A 462 -13.73 -20.73 -12.30
C LEU A 462 -14.73 -21.47 -13.20
N PRO A 463 -14.42 -22.70 -13.63
CA PRO A 463 -15.38 -23.51 -14.38
C PRO A 463 -16.60 -23.80 -13.50
N THR A 464 -17.76 -23.92 -14.12
CA THR A 464 -18.88 -24.61 -13.46
C THR A 464 -18.55 -26.09 -13.24
N GLU A 465 -19.23 -26.74 -12.30
CA GLU A 465 -19.11 -28.17 -12.08
C GLU A 465 -19.41 -28.97 -13.37
N ALA A 466 -20.45 -28.57 -14.11
CA ALA A 466 -20.76 -29.18 -15.40
C ALA A 466 -19.64 -29.00 -16.44
N GLN A 467 -19.03 -27.82 -16.52
CA GLN A 467 -17.87 -27.58 -17.40
C GLN A 467 -16.66 -28.40 -16.95
N TRP A 468 -16.44 -28.54 -15.65
CA TRP A 468 -15.34 -29.34 -15.12
C TRP A 468 -15.55 -30.82 -15.42
N GLU A 469 -16.75 -31.35 -15.20
CA GLU A 469 -17.04 -32.77 -15.48
C GLU A 469 -17.00 -33.09 -16.98
N PHE A 470 -17.56 -32.23 -17.83
CA PHE A 470 -17.44 -32.37 -19.29
C PHE A 470 -15.96 -32.45 -19.72
N ALA A 471 -15.14 -31.55 -19.17
CA ALA A 471 -13.72 -31.51 -19.42
C ALA A 471 -13.01 -32.78 -18.91
N CYS A 472 -13.33 -33.24 -17.70
CA CYS A 472 -12.79 -34.45 -17.06
C CYS A 472 -13.06 -35.70 -17.90
N ARG A 473 -14.29 -35.87 -18.36
CA ARG A 473 -14.73 -36.99 -19.19
C ARG A 473 -13.99 -37.13 -20.53
N GLY A 474 -13.45 -36.04 -21.08
CA GLY A 474 -12.75 -36.09 -22.37
C GLY A 474 -13.62 -36.58 -23.54
N GLY A 475 -14.94 -36.44 -23.46
CA GLY A 475 -15.88 -36.97 -24.46
C GLY A 475 -16.25 -38.45 -24.30
N ARG A 476 -15.93 -39.08 -23.17
CA ARG A 476 -16.32 -40.47 -22.83
C ARG A 476 -17.39 -40.52 -21.75
N ASN A 477 -18.18 -41.60 -21.76
CA ASN A 477 -19.18 -41.90 -20.72
C ASN A 477 -18.70 -43.07 -19.84
N THR A 478 -17.51 -42.91 -19.25
CA THR A 478 -16.86 -43.90 -18.38
C THR A 478 -16.54 -43.26 -17.02
N ALA A 479 -16.31 -44.08 -15.99
CA ALA A 479 -15.98 -43.60 -14.64
C ALA A 479 -14.68 -42.76 -14.63
N TYR A 480 -13.68 -43.18 -15.40
CA TYR A 480 -12.44 -42.43 -15.62
C TYR A 480 -12.26 -42.12 -17.11
N ALA A 481 -11.46 -41.11 -17.42
CA ALA A 481 -11.15 -40.69 -18.78
C ALA A 481 -10.55 -41.79 -19.66
N TRP A 482 -10.04 -42.88 -19.08
CA TRP A 482 -9.42 -44.00 -19.80
C TRP A 482 -10.18 -45.34 -19.69
N GLY A 483 -11.32 -45.36 -19.00
CA GLY A 483 -12.15 -46.57 -18.81
C GLY A 483 -12.85 -46.58 -17.46
N ASP A 484 -13.57 -47.66 -17.16
CA ASP A 484 -14.35 -47.78 -15.92
C ASP A 484 -13.56 -48.36 -14.73
N ALA A 485 -12.43 -49.01 -14.99
CA ALA A 485 -11.63 -49.66 -13.96
C ALA A 485 -10.57 -48.70 -13.39
N ALA A 486 -10.35 -48.72 -12.08
CA ALA A 486 -9.38 -47.84 -11.43
C ALA A 486 -7.93 -48.10 -11.91
N GLU A 487 -7.63 -49.32 -12.37
CA GLU A 487 -6.34 -49.67 -13.00
C GLU A 487 -6.06 -48.86 -14.28
N CYS A 488 -7.07 -48.25 -14.89
CA CYS A 488 -6.87 -47.31 -16.00
C CYS A 488 -6.13 -46.03 -15.56
N LEU A 489 -6.01 -45.75 -14.26
CA LEU A 489 -5.25 -44.62 -13.73
C LEU A 489 -3.75 -44.89 -13.57
N ILE A 490 -3.31 -46.15 -13.64
CA ILE A 490 -1.90 -46.53 -13.51
C ILE A 490 -1.06 -45.78 -14.56
N ASP A 491 0.01 -45.13 -14.11
CA ASP A 491 0.92 -44.27 -14.88
C ASP A 491 0.25 -43.05 -15.56
N ARG A 492 -1.01 -42.75 -15.23
CA ARG A 492 -1.80 -41.66 -15.87
C ARG A 492 -2.24 -40.57 -14.91
N ALA A 493 -2.43 -40.89 -13.63
CA ALA A 493 -2.86 -39.93 -12.61
C ALA A 493 -2.07 -40.11 -11.30
N ASN A 494 -1.96 -39.02 -10.54
CA ASN A 494 -1.46 -39.00 -9.16
C ASN A 494 -2.66 -39.12 -8.22
N VAL A 495 -2.80 -40.18 -7.45
CA VAL A 495 -3.99 -40.46 -6.63
C VAL A 495 -3.61 -40.85 -5.21
N GLY A 496 -4.58 -40.90 -4.30
CA GLY A 496 -4.34 -41.39 -2.95
C GLY A 496 -3.84 -42.83 -2.96
N ASP A 497 -2.58 -43.05 -2.60
CA ASP A 497 -1.91 -44.34 -2.64
C ASP A 497 -1.24 -44.70 -1.29
N GLN A 498 -0.49 -45.80 -1.26
CA GLN A 498 0.26 -46.18 -0.05
C GLN A 498 1.41 -45.24 0.29
N ALA A 499 1.95 -44.47 -0.67
CA ALA A 499 2.93 -43.43 -0.40
C ALA A 499 2.31 -42.26 0.37
N LEU A 500 1.13 -41.79 -0.03
CA LEU A 500 0.38 -40.75 0.69
C LEU A 500 0.14 -41.14 2.16
N LEU A 501 -0.30 -42.36 2.43
CA LEU A 501 -0.56 -42.83 3.81
C LEU A 501 0.67 -42.84 4.71
N ARG A 502 1.87 -43.08 4.16
CA ARG A 502 3.14 -43.03 4.90
C ARG A 502 3.58 -41.61 5.25
N VAL A 503 3.08 -40.64 4.52
CA VAL A 503 3.42 -39.21 4.63
C VAL A 503 2.40 -38.51 5.51
N ASN A 504 1.12 -38.79 5.28
CA ASN A 504 0.02 -38.19 6.00
C ASN A 504 -1.01 -39.26 6.44
N PRO A 505 -0.80 -39.88 7.61
CA PRO A 505 -1.71 -40.89 8.16
C PRO A 505 -3.14 -40.38 8.42
N ARG A 506 -3.37 -39.05 8.38
CA ARG A 506 -4.72 -38.48 8.46
C ARG A 506 -5.60 -38.86 7.29
N TYR A 507 -5.05 -39.41 6.20
CA TYR A 507 -5.82 -39.94 5.08
C TYR A 507 -6.09 -41.45 5.18
N SER A 508 -5.79 -42.09 6.32
CA SER A 508 -6.01 -43.53 6.52
C SER A 508 -7.47 -44.00 6.37
N GLN A 509 -8.43 -43.08 6.49
CA GLN A 509 -9.85 -43.35 6.22
C GLN A 509 -10.26 -43.19 4.74
N LEU A 510 -9.38 -42.69 3.87
CA LEU A 510 -9.64 -42.61 2.43
C LEU A 510 -9.33 -43.94 1.75
N THR A 511 -10.13 -44.30 0.75
CA THR A 511 -9.83 -45.43 -0.13
C THR A 511 -8.58 -45.10 -0.93
N CYS A 512 -7.46 -45.76 -0.60
CA CYS A 512 -6.20 -45.61 -1.32
C CYS A 512 -6.00 -46.79 -2.28
N VAL A 513 -5.48 -46.50 -3.46
CA VAL A 513 -5.14 -47.53 -4.44
C VAL A 513 -3.93 -48.37 -3.99
N ALA A 514 -3.82 -49.58 -4.53
CA ALA A 514 -2.76 -50.52 -4.14
C ALA A 514 -1.43 -50.30 -4.87
N TRP A 515 -1.45 -49.65 -6.04
CA TRP A 515 -0.24 -49.29 -6.78
C TRP A 515 0.36 -47.99 -6.25
N ASN A 516 1.58 -47.67 -6.69
CA ASN A 516 2.30 -46.45 -6.32
C ASN A 516 2.57 -45.64 -7.58
N ASP A 517 2.14 -44.39 -7.60
CA ASP A 517 2.28 -43.45 -8.73
C ASP A 517 3.57 -42.61 -8.68
N GLY A 518 4.37 -42.79 -7.63
CA GLY A 518 5.65 -42.12 -7.43
C GLY A 518 5.57 -40.84 -6.62
N TRP A 519 4.37 -40.38 -6.22
CA TRP A 519 4.16 -39.10 -5.54
C TRP A 519 3.44 -39.29 -4.21
N GLY A 520 4.04 -38.83 -3.12
CA GLY A 520 3.45 -38.91 -1.78
C GLY A 520 2.48 -37.77 -1.46
N THR A 521 2.41 -36.74 -2.30
CA THR A 521 1.48 -35.60 -2.18
C THR A 521 1.14 -35.11 -3.58
N HIS A 522 1.51 -33.90 -3.99
CA HIS A 522 1.26 -33.40 -5.34
C HIS A 522 2.50 -33.55 -6.23
N ALA A 523 2.27 -33.68 -7.53
CA ALA A 523 3.23 -33.73 -8.62
C ALA A 523 3.24 -32.41 -9.41
N PRO A 524 4.22 -32.16 -10.30
CA PRO A 524 4.18 -31.07 -11.26
C PRO A 524 2.91 -31.09 -12.12
N ILE A 525 2.46 -29.91 -12.58
CA ILE A 525 1.18 -29.78 -13.30
C ILE A 525 1.10 -30.58 -14.62
N GLN A 526 2.25 -30.90 -15.24
CA GLN A 526 2.36 -31.76 -16.42
C GLN A 526 2.91 -33.13 -16.01
N ASN A 527 2.17 -33.83 -15.14
CA ASN A 527 2.47 -35.20 -14.70
C ASN A 527 1.40 -36.18 -15.20
N GLY A 528 1.80 -37.41 -15.53
CA GLY A 528 0.90 -38.44 -16.03
C GLY A 528 0.48 -38.25 -17.49
N ALA A 529 -0.75 -38.66 -17.82
CA ALA A 529 -1.29 -38.59 -19.18
C ALA A 529 -2.44 -37.60 -19.25
N CYS A 530 -2.61 -36.98 -20.43
CA CYS A 530 -3.83 -36.23 -20.70
C CYS A 530 -5.00 -37.13 -21.12
N ASN A 531 -6.21 -36.61 -20.94
CA ASN A 531 -7.42 -37.22 -21.51
C ASN A 531 -7.56 -36.91 -23.01
N ASP A 532 -8.67 -37.36 -23.62
CA ASP A 532 -8.94 -37.19 -25.06
C ASP A 532 -9.15 -35.72 -25.47
N PHE A 533 -9.32 -34.78 -24.53
CA PHE A 533 -9.32 -33.33 -24.77
C PHE A 533 -7.94 -32.68 -24.58
N GLY A 534 -6.93 -33.45 -24.16
CA GLY A 534 -5.58 -32.95 -23.93
C GLY A 534 -5.36 -32.32 -22.55
N LEU A 535 -6.28 -32.53 -21.60
CA LEU A 535 -6.24 -31.96 -20.25
C LEU A 535 -5.56 -32.93 -19.27
N TYR A 536 -4.79 -32.39 -18.31
CA TYR A 536 -4.04 -33.14 -17.29
C TYR A 536 -4.65 -32.92 -15.90
N GLY A 537 -4.32 -33.79 -14.93
CA GLY A 537 -4.63 -33.59 -13.51
C GLY A 537 -6.07 -33.91 -13.08
N LEU A 538 -7.03 -34.01 -14.01
CA LEU A 538 -8.47 -34.11 -13.68
C LEU A 538 -8.90 -35.37 -12.88
N HIS A 539 -8.04 -36.39 -12.78
CA HIS A 539 -8.27 -37.60 -11.96
C HIS A 539 -7.30 -37.72 -10.78
N GLY A 540 -6.99 -36.61 -10.10
CA GLY A 540 -6.20 -36.60 -8.87
C GLY A 540 -5.30 -35.37 -8.75
N ASN A 541 -4.09 -35.54 -8.21
CA ASN A 541 -3.17 -34.48 -7.82
C ASN A 541 -3.70 -33.59 -6.69
N LEU A 542 -4.53 -32.59 -6.99
CA LEU A 542 -5.27 -31.80 -6.00
C LEU A 542 -6.76 -31.76 -6.33
N SER A 543 -7.57 -31.45 -5.33
CA SER A 543 -8.97 -31.09 -5.59
C SER A 543 -9.05 -29.70 -6.21
N GLU A 544 -9.91 -29.54 -7.21
CA GLU A 544 -10.06 -28.31 -7.97
C GLU A 544 -11.38 -27.59 -7.62
N TRP A 545 -11.31 -26.29 -7.32
CA TRP A 545 -12.51 -25.51 -7.01
C TRP A 545 -13.34 -25.21 -8.26
N THR A 546 -14.65 -25.47 -8.19
CA THR A 546 -15.64 -25.04 -9.19
C THR A 546 -16.40 -23.80 -8.71
N ARG A 547 -17.10 -23.13 -9.63
CA ARG A 547 -17.88 -21.91 -9.34
C ARG A 547 -19.13 -22.20 -8.48
N ASP A 548 -19.64 -23.42 -8.55
CA ASP A 548 -20.94 -23.81 -8.04
C ASP A 548 -20.97 -23.91 -6.51
N ARG A 549 -22.15 -23.66 -5.94
CA ARG A 549 -22.43 -24.04 -4.55
C ARG A 549 -22.78 -25.52 -4.54
N TYR A 550 -22.21 -26.27 -3.61
CA TYR A 550 -22.59 -27.67 -3.42
C TYR A 550 -24.09 -27.77 -3.13
N ALA A 551 -24.80 -28.50 -3.98
CA ALA A 551 -26.21 -28.83 -3.84
C ALA A 551 -26.45 -30.25 -4.37
N LEU A 552 -27.40 -30.96 -3.79
CA LEU A 552 -27.78 -32.28 -4.28
C LEU A 552 -28.58 -32.14 -5.58
N TYR A 553 -28.19 -32.88 -6.61
CA TYR A 553 -28.96 -33.00 -7.86
C TYR A 553 -30.21 -33.84 -7.58
N PHE A 554 -31.38 -33.20 -7.55
CA PHE A 554 -32.64 -33.92 -7.51
C PHE A 554 -33.18 -34.06 -8.95
N PRO A 555 -33.64 -35.26 -9.34
CA PRO A 555 -34.12 -35.53 -10.69
C PRO A 555 -35.39 -34.74 -11.06
#